data_AF-A0A094CET3-F1
#
_entry.id   AF-A0A094CET3-F1
#
_cell.length_a   1.000
_cell.length_b   1.000
_cell.length_c   1.000
_cell.angle_alpha   90.00
_cell.angle_beta   90.00
_cell.angle_gamma   90.00
#
_symmetry.space_group_name_H-M   'P 1'
#
loop_
_entity.id
_entity.type
_entity.pdbx_description
1 polymer ?
#
loop_
_entity_poly.entity_id
_entity_poly.type
_entity_poly.pdbx_seq_one_letter_code
_entity_poly.pdbx_strand_id
1 'polypeptide(L)'
;MAMTHSYGADVTTPAKRGVAFGYFSGALFGGIALGPLLAAFISKATGSILSVFWIAFFCHLIVLLYHLFVIPESLSLKRQLAARARHEEEIAAAAASPTSRAAKAANFLAPLKILYPTGPGTSRHLRMNLVLLAAINTLLFGASVGTGSVLIYYTNYQFNWGD
;
A
#
# COMPACT_ATOMS: atom_id res chain seq x y z
N MET A 1 1.38 -0.46 1.38
CA MET A 1 2.22 0.71 1.03
C MET A 1 1.74 2.01 1.67
N ALA A 2 0.46 2.40 1.56
CA ALA A 2 -0.02 3.66 2.12
C ALA A 2 0.33 3.86 3.62
N MET A 3 0.00 2.88 4.48
CA MET A 3 0.31 2.96 5.92
C MET A 3 1.83 3.03 6.21
N THR A 4 2.64 2.21 5.53
CA THR A 4 4.10 2.21 5.67
C THR A 4 4.72 3.56 5.25
N HIS A 5 4.23 4.15 4.16
CA HIS A 5 4.69 5.46 3.70
C HIS A 5 4.22 6.59 4.60
N SER A 6 3.01 6.52 5.16
CA SER A 6 2.53 7.46 6.18
C SER A 6 3.41 7.43 7.42
N TYR A 7 3.67 6.23 7.96
CA TYR A 7 4.58 6.05 9.10
C TYR A 7 5.98 6.59 8.79
N GLY A 8 6.52 6.21 7.62
CA GLY A 8 7.82 6.72 7.16
C GLY A 8 7.84 8.25 7.03
N ALA A 9 6.75 8.87 6.56
CA ALA A 9 6.66 10.32 6.45
C ALA A 9 6.66 11.02 7.82
N ASP A 10 6.05 10.40 8.83
CA ASP A 10 5.97 10.91 10.20
C ASP A 10 7.33 10.87 10.91
N VAL A 11 8.10 9.79 10.71
CA VAL A 11 9.37 9.56 11.41
C VAL A 11 10.61 10.03 10.65
N THR A 12 10.47 10.52 9.41
CA THR A 12 11.60 11.01 8.60
C THR A 12 11.48 12.49 8.25
N THR A 13 12.62 13.17 8.27
CA THR A 13 12.70 14.57 7.83
C THR A 13 12.49 14.67 6.32
N PRO A 14 11.95 15.80 5.80
CA PRO A 14 11.72 15.97 4.37
C PRO A 14 12.93 15.67 3.49
N ALA A 15 14.14 16.03 3.94
CA ALA A 15 15.39 15.80 3.21
C ALA A 15 15.78 14.32 3.09
N LYS A 16 15.42 13.47 4.07
CA LYS A 16 15.78 12.03 4.09
C LYS A 16 14.64 11.11 3.66
N ARG A 17 13.42 11.64 3.54
CA ARG A 17 12.21 10.85 3.26
C ARG A 17 12.29 10.06 1.96
N GLY A 18 12.85 10.66 0.91
CA GLY A 18 13.03 9.97 -0.38
C GLY A 18 13.88 8.71 -0.25
N VAL A 19 14.96 8.77 0.53
CA VAL A 19 15.84 7.62 0.79
C VAL A 19 15.10 6.53 1.59
N ALA A 20 14.36 6.92 2.63
CA ALA A 20 13.57 5.96 3.41
C ALA A 20 12.50 5.24 2.57
N PHE A 21 11.79 5.97 1.72
CA PHE A 21 10.82 5.38 0.78
C PHE A 21 11.50 4.49 -0.26
N GLY A 22 12.71 4.85 -0.68
CA GLY A 22 13.58 4.00 -1.49
C GLY A 22 13.87 2.66 -0.82
N TYR A 23 14.26 2.65 0.46
CA TYR A 23 14.49 1.41 1.22
C TYR A 23 13.23 0.54 1.33
N PHE A 24 12.06 1.13 1.60
CA PHE A 24 10.79 0.37 1.63
C PHE A 24 10.50 -0.30 0.29
N SER A 25 10.70 0.44 -0.80
CA SER A 25 10.46 -0.07 -2.16
C SER A 25 11.48 -1.15 -2.53
N GLY A 26 12.75 -0.93 -2.21
CA GLY A 26 13.83 -1.90 -2.42
C GLY A 26 13.60 -3.21 -1.67
N ALA A 27 13.18 -3.14 -0.40
CA ALA A 27 12.85 -4.33 0.38
C ALA A 27 11.65 -5.09 -0.21
N LEU A 28 10.59 -4.38 -0.64
CA LEU A 28 9.42 -5.00 -1.26
C LEU A 28 9.78 -5.72 -2.56
N PHE A 29 10.42 -5.03 -3.50
CA PHE A 29 10.77 -5.62 -4.78
C PHE A 29 11.85 -6.69 -4.66
N GLY A 30 12.80 -6.54 -3.74
CA GLY A 30 13.75 -7.58 -3.39
C GLY A 30 13.05 -8.83 -2.88
N GLY A 31 12.06 -8.68 -1.99
CA GLY A 31 11.22 -9.78 -1.52
C GLY A 31 10.44 -10.48 -2.64
N ILE A 32 9.85 -9.71 -3.56
CA ILE A 32 9.13 -10.25 -4.73
C ILE A 32 10.08 -11.05 -5.63
N ALA A 33 11.29 -10.54 -5.89
CA ALA A 33 12.27 -11.20 -6.74
C ALA A 33 12.83 -12.49 -6.11
N LEU A 34 13.15 -12.45 -4.81
CA LEU A 34 13.79 -13.56 -4.11
C LEU A 34 12.79 -14.61 -3.59
N GLY A 35 11.53 -14.23 -3.35
CA GLY A 35 10.50 -15.08 -2.76
C GLY A 35 10.31 -16.42 -3.48
N PRO A 36 10.12 -16.45 -4.82
CA PRO A 36 9.98 -17.70 -5.57
C PRO A 36 11.21 -18.62 -5.46
N LEU A 37 12.42 -18.04 -5.48
CA LEU A 37 13.67 -18.81 -5.36
C LEU A 37 13.77 -19.49 -3.99
N LEU A 38 13.46 -18.75 -2.92
CA LEU A 38 13.45 -19.29 -1.56
C LEU A 38 12.37 -20.35 -1.39
N ALA A 39 11.16 -20.12 -1.92
CA ALA A 39 10.07 -21.09 -1.87
C ALA A 39 10.43 -22.39 -2.60
N ALA A 40 11.03 -22.31 -3.79
CA ALA A 40 11.47 -23.46 -4.55
C ALA A 40 12.56 -24.25 -3.80
N PHE A 41 13.55 -23.56 -3.25
CA PHE A 41 14.63 -24.20 -2.48
C PHE A 41 14.09 -24.91 -1.22
N ILE A 42 13.25 -24.24 -0.43
CA ILE A 42 12.65 -24.80 0.79
C ILE A 42 11.79 -26.01 0.47
N SER A 43 10.95 -25.91 -0.57
CA SER A 43 10.09 -27.02 -1.00
C SER A 43 10.91 -28.24 -1.42
N LYS A 44 11.98 -28.03 -2.21
CA LYS A 44 12.90 -29.08 -2.64
C LYS A 44 13.64 -29.72 -1.47
N ALA A 45 14.12 -28.91 -0.52
CA ALA A 45 14.90 -29.40 0.62
C ALA A 45 14.05 -30.18 1.64
N THR A 46 12.80 -29.77 1.84
CA THR A 46 11.89 -30.40 2.82
C THR A 46 11.00 -31.48 2.21
N GLY A 47 10.93 -31.57 0.88
CA GLY A 47 10.03 -32.48 0.17
C GLY A 47 8.54 -32.10 0.27
N SER A 48 8.22 -30.91 0.79
CA SER A 48 6.84 -30.46 1.00
C SER A 48 6.69 -28.95 0.83
N ILE A 49 5.71 -28.55 0.04
CA ILE A 49 5.34 -27.14 -0.13
C ILE A 49 4.75 -26.54 1.16
N LEU A 50 4.16 -27.38 2.03
CA LEU A 50 3.60 -26.93 3.31
C LEU A 50 4.64 -26.28 4.21
N SER A 51 5.91 -26.70 4.11
CA SER A 51 7.02 -26.10 4.85
C SER A 51 7.17 -24.60 4.54
N VAL A 52 6.96 -24.20 3.28
CA VAL A 52 7.03 -22.79 2.85
C VAL A 52 5.93 -21.98 3.55
N PHE A 53 4.71 -22.52 3.61
CA PHE A 53 3.58 -21.85 4.26
C PHE A 53 3.78 -21.71 5.77
N TRP A 54 4.28 -22.75 6.45
CA TRP A 54 4.60 -22.67 7.87
C TRP A 54 5.69 -21.65 8.17
N ILE A 55 6.78 -21.64 7.40
CA ILE A 55 7.84 -20.64 7.55
C ILE A 55 7.28 -19.24 7.32
N ALA A 56 6.50 -19.04 6.27
CA ALA A 56 5.86 -17.76 5.99
C ALA A 56 4.95 -17.33 7.15
N PHE A 57 4.15 -18.24 7.72
CA PHE A 57 3.29 -17.96 8.86
C PHE A 57 4.10 -17.46 10.06
N PHE A 58 5.20 -18.15 10.42
CA PHE A 58 6.05 -17.71 11.53
C PHE A 58 6.75 -16.37 11.25
N CYS A 59 7.21 -16.13 10.01
CA CYS A 59 7.75 -14.82 9.63
C CYS A 59 6.72 -13.71 9.81
N HIS A 60 5.47 -13.92 9.38
CA HIS A 60 4.40 -12.95 9.56
C HIS A 60 4.04 -12.76 11.04
N LEU A 61 4.06 -13.83 11.84
CA LEU A 61 3.85 -13.76 13.28
C LEU A 61 4.93 -12.91 13.96
N ILE A 62 6.20 -13.12 13.62
CA ILE A 62 7.32 -12.31 14.12
C ILE A 62 7.13 -10.85 13.73
N VAL A 63 6.77 -10.57 12.47
CA VAL A 63 6.49 -9.21 12.01
C VAL A 63 5.32 -8.60 12.78
N LEU A 64 4.24 -9.35 13.02
CA LEU A 64 3.10 -8.89 13.82
C LEU A 64 3.53 -8.52 15.24
N LEU A 65 4.27 -9.40 15.91
CA LEU A 65 4.78 -9.16 17.26
C LEU A 65 5.71 -7.94 17.29
N TYR A 66 6.57 -7.77 16.28
CA TYR A 66 7.42 -6.59 16.14
C TYR A 66 6.60 -5.31 16.01
N HIS A 67 5.52 -5.31 15.21
CA HIS A 67 4.63 -4.15 15.10
C HIS A 67 3.89 -3.84 16.40
N LEU A 68 3.46 -4.87 17.15
CA LEU A 68 2.71 -4.70 18.39
C LEU A 68 3.56 -4.22 19.56
N PHE A 69 4.80 -4.71 19.66
CA PHE A 69 5.62 -4.52 20.86
C PHE A 69 6.83 -3.62 20.67
N VAL A 70 7.33 -3.46 19.44
CA VAL A 70 8.61 -2.75 19.18
C VAL A 70 8.40 -1.44 18.42
N ILE A 71 7.51 -1.42 17.42
CA ILE A 71 7.25 -0.21 16.64
C ILE A 71 6.45 0.78 17.49
N PRO A 72 6.98 1.97 17.80
CA PRO A 72 6.24 2.98 18.55
C PRO A 72 5.19 3.64 17.66
N GLU A 73 4.20 4.26 18.29
CA GLU A 73 3.24 5.13 17.61
C GLU A 73 3.97 6.34 16.98
N SER A 74 3.76 6.60 15.68
CA SER A 74 4.51 7.63 14.94
C SER A 74 4.10 9.05 15.30
N LEU A 75 2.85 9.24 15.75
CA LEU A 75 2.30 10.54 16.08
C LEU A 75 2.42 10.85 17.57
N SER A 76 2.75 12.10 17.90
CA SER A 76 2.67 12.58 19.28
C SER A 76 1.22 12.61 19.79
N LEU A 77 1.04 12.44 21.09
CA LEU A 77 -0.29 12.43 21.73
C LEU A 77 -1.15 13.65 21.35
N LYS A 78 -0.53 14.84 21.31
CA LYS A 78 -1.22 16.08 20.89
C LYS A 78 -1.77 16.00 19.46
N ARG A 79 -1.00 15.43 18.52
CA ARG A 79 -1.43 15.26 17.13
C ARG A 79 -2.52 14.21 17.01
N GLN A 80 -2.43 13.13 17.78
CA GLN A 80 -3.48 12.10 17.83
C GLN A 80 -4.81 12.68 18.31
N LEU A 81 -4.80 13.43 19.42
CA LEU A 81 -6.01 14.06 19.96
C LEU A 81 -6.62 15.05 18.98
N ALA A 82 -5.79 15.88 18.34
CA ALA A 82 -6.27 16.81 17.32
C ALA A 82 -6.89 16.10 16.11
N ALA A 83 -6.31 14.97 15.67
CA ALA A 83 -6.86 14.17 14.58
C ALA A 83 -8.21 13.53 14.97
N ARG A 84 -8.33 13.01 16.20
CA ARG A 84 -9.57 12.44 16.73
C ARG A 84 -10.68 13.49 16.83
N ALA A 85 -10.38 14.67 17.38
CA ALA A 85 -11.34 15.77 17.47
C ALA A 85 -11.87 16.19 16.08
N ARG A 86 -10.99 16.32 15.08
CA ARG A 86 -11.40 16.62 13.70
C ARG A 86 -12.29 15.52 13.11
N HIS A 87 -11.95 14.26 13.37
CA HIS A 87 -12.75 13.14 12.89
C HIS A 87 -14.14 13.10 13.54
N GLU A 88 -14.22 13.40 14.83
CA GLU A 88 -15.47 13.52 15.57
C GLU A 88 -16.33 14.66 15.04
N GLU A 89 -15.75 15.83 14.75
CA GLU A 89 -16.44 16.95 14.10
C GLU A 89 -16.97 16.56 12.71
N GLU A 90 -16.18 15.85 11.90
CA GLU A 90 -16.58 15.38 10.57
C GLU A 90 -17.71 14.35 10.62
N ILE A 91 -17.71 13.47 11.63
CA ILE A 91 -18.78 12.51 11.89
C ILE A 91 -20.03 13.24 12.39
N ALA A 92 -19.91 14.19 13.32
CA ALA A 92 -21.04 14.96 13.84
C ALA A 92 -21.72 15.78 12.74
N ALA A 93 -20.93 16.43 11.87
CA ALA A 93 -21.42 17.13 10.70
C ALA A 93 -22.12 16.19 9.69
N ALA A 94 -21.67 14.93 9.59
CA ALA A 94 -22.36 13.90 8.80
C ALA A 94 -23.65 13.40 9.46
N ALA A 95 -23.68 13.30 10.78
CA ALA A 95 -24.83 12.80 11.53
C ALA A 95 -26.04 13.76 11.46
N ALA A 96 -25.80 15.03 11.18
CA ALA A 96 -26.84 16.05 11.00
C ALA A 96 -27.78 15.79 9.80
N SER A 97 -27.47 14.84 8.90
CA SER A 97 -28.36 14.44 7.81
C SER A 97 -28.38 12.91 7.63
N PRO A 98 -29.53 12.22 7.85
CA PRO A 98 -29.64 10.76 7.77
C PRO A 98 -29.27 10.17 6.40
N THR A 99 -29.53 10.91 5.32
CA THR A 99 -29.16 10.54 3.95
C THR A 99 -27.66 10.61 3.72
N SER A 100 -26.94 11.48 4.44
CA SER A 100 -25.49 11.66 4.27
C SER A 100 -24.66 10.58 4.96
N ARG A 101 -25.20 9.87 5.96
CA ARG A 101 -24.50 8.78 6.67
C ARG A 101 -24.38 7.51 5.82
N ALA A 102 -25.49 7.12 5.17
CA ALA A 102 -25.50 6.01 4.21
C ALA A 102 -24.69 6.35 2.95
N ALA A 103 -24.83 7.58 2.44
CA ALA A 103 -24.06 8.03 1.28
C ALA A 103 -22.55 8.13 1.55
N LYS A 104 -22.11 8.55 2.75
CA LYS A 104 -20.67 8.56 3.12
C LYS A 104 -20.12 7.15 3.33
N ALA A 105 -20.86 6.26 3.99
CA ALA A 105 -20.43 4.86 4.17
C ALA A 105 -20.33 4.10 2.83
N ALA A 106 -21.19 4.44 1.87
CA ALA A 106 -21.14 3.90 0.51
C ALA A 106 -20.11 4.59 -0.41
N ASN A 107 -19.47 5.68 0.04
CA ASN A 107 -18.55 6.46 -0.80
C ASN A 107 -17.14 5.86 -0.82
N PHE A 108 -17.02 4.65 -1.39
CA PHE A 108 -15.73 4.00 -1.66
C PHE A 108 -14.78 4.88 -2.50
N LEU A 109 -15.33 5.82 -3.27
CA LEU A 109 -14.59 6.76 -4.09
C LEU A 109 -14.20 8.05 -3.36
N ALA A 110 -14.58 8.24 -2.09
CA ALA A 110 -14.22 9.41 -1.30
C ALA A 110 -12.71 9.71 -1.30
N PRO A 111 -11.80 8.71 -1.22
CA PRO A 111 -10.36 8.95 -1.31
C PRO A 111 -9.93 9.61 -2.63
N LEU A 112 -10.64 9.39 -3.75
CA LEU A 112 -10.29 9.99 -5.05
C LEU A 112 -10.43 11.51 -5.04
N LYS A 113 -11.17 12.09 -4.08
CA LYS A 113 -11.25 13.54 -3.90
C LYS A 113 -9.87 14.18 -3.66
N ILE A 114 -8.89 13.42 -3.16
CA ILE A 114 -7.52 13.89 -2.97
C ILE A 114 -6.83 14.26 -4.30
N LEU A 115 -7.27 13.67 -5.42
CA LEU A 115 -6.72 13.96 -6.75
C LEU A 115 -7.20 15.32 -7.29
N TYR A 116 -8.23 15.91 -6.69
CA TYR A 116 -8.80 17.20 -7.10
C TYR A 116 -9.00 18.12 -5.89
N PRO A 117 -7.91 18.69 -5.33
CA PRO A 117 -8.02 19.59 -4.18
C PRO A 117 -8.73 20.90 -4.55
N THR A 118 -9.67 21.33 -3.70
CA THR A 118 -10.50 22.55 -3.90
C THR A 118 -10.20 23.67 -2.90
N GLY A 119 -9.06 23.61 -2.20
CA GLY A 119 -8.69 24.58 -1.15
C GLY A 119 -8.00 25.85 -1.67
N PRO A 120 -7.81 26.86 -0.79
CA PRO A 120 -7.05 28.07 -1.10
C PRO A 120 -5.60 27.71 -1.48
N GLY A 121 -5.07 28.37 -2.52
CA GLY A 121 -3.74 28.07 -3.07
C GLY A 121 -3.71 26.96 -4.13
N THR A 122 -4.86 26.42 -4.53
CA THR A 122 -4.92 25.42 -5.62
C THR A 122 -5.01 26.07 -7.00
N SER A 123 -4.24 25.56 -7.96
CA SER A 123 -4.25 26.02 -9.36
C SER A 123 -4.77 24.94 -10.31
N ARG A 124 -5.23 25.34 -11.50
CA ARG A 124 -5.64 24.40 -12.56
C ARG A 124 -4.49 23.44 -12.92
N HIS A 125 -3.27 23.96 -12.99
CA HIS A 125 -2.06 23.18 -13.28
C HIS A 125 -1.79 22.12 -12.21
N LEU A 126 -1.92 22.46 -10.92
CA LEU A 126 -1.74 21.48 -9.83
C LEU A 126 -2.71 20.30 -9.97
N ARG A 127 -4.00 20.58 -10.22
CA ARG A 127 -5.02 19.53 -10.37
C ARG A 127 -4.75 18.66 -11.59
N MET A 128 -4.38 19.27 -12.72
CA MET A 128 -4.00 18.53 -13.93
C MET A 128 -2.77 17.64 -13.68
N ASN A 129 -1.75 18.15 -12.99
CA ASN A 129 -0.54 17.38 -12.68
C ASN A 129 -0.86 16.19 -11.76
N LEU A 130 -1.70 16.36 -10.74
CA LEU A 130 -2.09 15.26 -9.85
C LEU A 130 -2.85 14.16 -10.59
N VAL A 131 -3.82 14.53 -11.45
CA VAL A 131 -4.57 13.57 -12.27
C VAL A 131 -3.65 12.86 -13.27
N LEU A 132 -2.75 13.61 -13.92
CA LEU A 132 -1.81 13.05 -14.90
C LEU A 132 -0.81 12.10 -14.23
N LEU A 133 -0.25 12.46 -13.08
CA LEU A 133 0.61 11.58 -12.29
C LEU A 133 -0.11 10.31 -11.85
N ALA A 134 -1.35 10.43 -11.39
CA ALA A 134 -2.16 9.28 -11.02
C ALA A 134 -2.45 8.37 -12.23
N ALA A 135 -2.78 8.94 -13.38
CA ALA A 135 -3.02 8.19 -14.62
C ALA A 135 -1.76 7.45 -15.08
N ILE A 136 -0.61 8.14 -15.14
CA ILE A 136 0.67 7.52 -15.51
C ILE A 136 1.00 6.36 -14.56
N ASN A 137 0.92 6.60 -13.24
CA ASN A 137 1.23 5.57 -12.26
C ASN A 137 0.29 4.36 -12.37
N THR A 138 -1.00 4.61 -12.61
CA THR A 138 -2.01 3.54 -12.79
C THR A 138 -1.72 2.70 -14.03
N LEU A 139 -1.39 3.35 -15.16
CA LEU A 139 -1.06 2.66 -16.40
C LEU A 139 0.22 1.84 -16.26
N LEU A 140 1.28 2.40 -15.67
CA LEU A 140 2.55 1.71 -15.47
C LEU A 140 2.42 0.49 -14.55
N PHE A 141 1.75 0.66 -13.42
CA PHE A 141 1.55 -0.44 -12.47
C PHE A 141 0.60 -1.50 -13.04
N GLY A 142 -0.48 -1.09 -13.70
CA GLY A 142 -1.42 -1.99 -14.36
C GLY A 142 -0.76 -2.85 -15.44
N ALA A 143 0.06 -2.24 -16.29
CA ALA A 143 0.82 -2.97 -17.31
C ALA A 143 1.80 -3.98 -16.66
N SER A 144 2.48 -3.58 -15.59
CA SER A 144 3.44 -4.44 -14.88
C SER A 144 2.76 -5.67 -14.26
N VAL A 145 1.60 -5.50 -13.62
CA VAL A 145 0.83 -6.62 -13.03
C VAL A 145 0.31 -7.57 -14.10
N GLY A 146 -0.14 -7.06 -15.26
CA GLY A 146 -0.67 -7.90 -16.35
C GLY A 146 0.37 -8.72 -17.11
N THR A 147 1.63 -8.27 -17.12
CA THR A 147 2.68 -8.88 -17.96
C THR A 147 2.96 -10.33 -17.59
N GLY A 148 2.93 -10.68 -16.30
CA GLY A 148 3.22 -12.05 -15.84
C GLY A 148 2.25 -13.09 -16.39
N SER A 149 0.95 -12.80 -16.38
CA SER A 149 -0.08 -13.71 -16.90
C SER A 149 0.03 -13.90 -18.41
N VAL A 150 0.31 -12.82 -19.15
CA VAL A 150 0.50 -12.87 -20.61
C VAL A 150 1.71 -13.76 -20.94
N LEU A 151 2.80 -13.63 -20.20
CA LEU A 151 4.00 -14.43 -20.41
C LEU A 151 3.75 -15.93 -20.15
N ILE A 152 3.01 -16.25 -19.09
CA ILE A 152 2.62 -17.64 -18.79
C ILE A 152 1.73 -18.21 -19.91
N TYR A 153 0.70 -17.49 -20.35
CA TYR A 153 -0.16 -17.98 -21.44
C TYR A 153 0.59 -18.16 -22.76
N TYR A 154 1.46 -17.21 -23.10
CA TYR A 154 2.26 -17.29 -24.33
C TYR A 154 3.24 -18.47 -24.29
N THR A 155 3.94 -18.66 -23.16
CA THR A 155 4.92 -19.75 -23.03
C THR A 155 4.25 -21.13 -23.02
N ASN A 156 3.08 -21.26 -22.40
CA ASN A 156 2.28 -22.48 -22.46
C ASN A 156 1.82 -22.78 -23.90
N TYR A 157 1.34 -21.77 -24.64
CA TYR A 157 0.89 -21.96 -26.03
C TYR A 157 2.03 -22.31 -26.99
N GLN A 158 3.16 -21.61 -26.90
CA GLN A 158 4.25 -21.71 -27.87
C GLN A 158 5.22 -22.87 -27.57
N PHE A 159 5.51 -23.13 -26.30
CA PHE A 159 6.52 -24.10 -25.88
C PHE A 159 5.96 -25.30 -25.12
N ASN A 160 4.64 -25.32 -24.87
CA ASN A 160 3.98 -26.39 -24.13
C ASN A 160 4.59 -26.59 -22.73
N TRP A 161 4.99 -25.49 -22.09
CA TRP A 161 5.63 -25.47 -20.75
C TRP A 161 4.64 -25.63 -19.59
N GLY A 162 3.35 -25.67 -19.86
CA GLY A 162 2.31 -25.84 -18.85
C GLY A 162 1.79 -27.27 -18.91
N ASP A 163 2.13 -28.05 -17.88
CA ASP A 163 1.42 -29.26 -17.49
C ASP A 163 0.23 -28.89 -16.57
#